data_AF-A0AA38CCY2-F1
#
_entry.id   AF-A0AA38CCY2-F1
#
_cell.length_a   1.000
_cell.length_b   1.000
_cell.length_c   1.000
_cell.angle_alpha   90.00
_cell.angle_beta   90.00
_cell.angle_gamma   90.00
#
_symmetry.space_group_name_H-M   'P 1'
#
loop_
_entity.id
_entity.type
_entity.pdbx_description
1 polymer ?
#
loop_
_entity_poly.entity_id
_entity_poly.type
_entity_poly.pdbx_seq_one_letter_code
_entity_poly.pdbx_strand_id
1 'polypeptide(L)'
;IRFGFNCESVTYWQIVLNLMAKKLLDLPPSEEMGDIYKAFDDFVGAVLSFPLNIPGTTYARGIRARGILLKRIHKCIKERREHPEVLRNDLLTKLVREGTFSDEIIADTIIFFVFAGVETSAMAMTFAVKYLTENPRALEELRVSALL
;
A
#
# COMPACT_ATOMS: atom_id res chain seq x y z
N ILE A 1 -2.08 -7.33 16.40
CA ILE A 1 -1.10 -6.53 17.16
C ILE A 1 -0.96 -5.20 16.44
N ARG A 2 -1.58 -4.12 16.94
CA ARG A 2 -1.24 -2.77 16.49
C ARG A 2 -0.01 -2.41 17.31
N PHE A 3 1.18 -2.51 16.72
CA PHE A 3 2.35 -1.94 17.36
C PHE A 3 2.04 -0.45 17.54
N GLY A 4 2.07 0.04 18.77
CA GLY A 4 1.77 1.44 19.08
C GLY A 4 2.72 2.34 18.31
N PHE A 5 2.26 2.88 17.20
CA PHE A 5 3.08 3.63 16.26
C PHE A 5 2.77 5.12 16.42
N ASN A 6 3.82 5.91 16.70
CA ASN A 6 3.78 7.37 16.82
C ASN A 6 3.35 8.05 15.50
N CYS A 7 3.07 9.36 15.56
CA CYS A 7 2.75 10.21 14.41
C CYS A 7 3.76 10.09 13.24
N GLU A 8 5.04 9.83 13.54
CA GLU A 8 6.09 9.63 12.53
C GLU A 8 5.92 8.33 11.74
N SER A 9 5.55 7.23 12.40
CA SER A 9 5.24 5.95 11.74
C SER A 9 4.01 6.06 10.84
N VAL A 10 3.03 6.88 11.23
CA VAL A 10 1.88 7.21 10.38
C VAL A 10 2.32 7.95 9.11
N THR A 11 3.35 8.80 9.21
CA THR A 11 3.92 9.52 8.06
C THR A 11 4.66 8.59 7.10
N TYR A 12 5.52 7.68 7.59
CA TYR A 12 6.21 6.70 6.73
C TYR A 12 5.24 5.77 6.02
N TRP A 13 4.22 5.32 6.72
CA TRP A 13 3.20 4.45 6.15
C TRP A 13 2.46 5.13 4.99
N GLN A 14 2.09 6.41 5.13
CA GLN A 14 1.49 7.20 4.05
C GLN A 14 2.45 7.42 2.88
N ILE A 15 3.73 7.68 3.14
CA ILE A 15 4.75 7.81 2.07
C ILE A 15 4.84 6.52 1.25
N VAL A 16 4.97 5.38 1.92
CA VAL A 16 5.07 4.09 1.23
C VAL A 16 3.77 3.75 0.51
N LEU A 17 2.60 4.00 1.11
CA LEU A 17 1.32 3.75 0.45
C LEU A 17 1.16 4.59 -0.83
N ASN A 18 1.55 5.86 -0.80
CA ASN A 18 1.58 6.71 -1.99
C ASN A 18 2.52 6.16 -3.07
N LEU A 19 3.72 5.72 -2.67
CA LEU A 19 4.68 5.11 -3.59
C LEU A 19 4.12 3.84 -4.22
N MET A 20 3.48 2.97 -3.43
CA MET A 20 2.86 1.73 -3.90
C MET A 20 1.67 2.03 -4.83
N ALA A 21 0.81 2.99 -4.50
CA ALA A 21 -0.28 3.43 -5.35
C ALA A 21 0.24 3.96 -6.71
N LYS A 22 1.33 4.74 -6.69
CA LYS A 22 1.96 5.22 -7.92
C LYS A 22 2.59 4.10 -8.74
N LYS A 23 3.35 3.19 -8.12
CA LYS A 23 4.07 2.12 -8.84
C LYS A 23 3.17 1.00 -9.35
N LEU A 24 2.10 0.69 -8.64
CA LEU A 24 1.22 -0.43 -8.98
C LEU A 24 -0.01 -0.01 -9.81
N LEU A 25 -0.52 1.21 -9.60
CA LEU A 25 -1.78 1.68 -10.17
C LEU A 25 -1.65 3.01 -10.95
N ASP A 26 -0.47 3.63 -10.98
CA ASP A 26 -0.24 4.97 -11.54
C ASP A 26 -1.18 6.05 -10.98
N LEU A 27 -1.61 5.89 -9.73
CA LEU A 27 -2.46 6.87 -9.06
C LEU A 27 -1.60 8.00 -8.49
N PRO A 28 -1.95 9.28 -8.74
CA PRO A 28 -1.27 10.40 -8.09
C PRO A 28 -1.65 10.45 -6.60
N PRO A 29 -0.80 11.02 -5.74
CA PRO A 29 -1.23 11.49 -4.43
C PRO A 29 -2.36 12.50 -4.63
N SER A 30 -3.51 12.31 -3.99
CA SER A 30 -4.69 13.17 -4.11
C SER A 30 -5.34 13.40 -2.75
N GLU A 31 -5.99 14.55 -2.56
CA GLU A 31 -6.73 14.85 -1.33
C GLU A 31 -7.93 13.90 -1.11
N GLU A 32 -8.46 13.31 -2.20
CA GLU A 32 -9.52 12.28 -2.16
C GLU A 32 -9.04 10.92 -1.59
N MET A 33 -7.76 10.74 -1.27
CA MET A 33 -7.23 9.48 -0.72
C MET A 33 -7.54 9.27 0.77
N GLY A 34 -8.14 10.22 1.48
CA GLY A 34 -8.50 10.04 2.89
C GLY A 34 -9.35 8.78 3.15
N ASP A 35 -10.38 8.56 2.32
CA ASP A 35 -11.23 7.38 2.42
C ASP A 35 -10.52 6.10 1.99
N ILE A 36 -9.61 6.18 1.01
CA ILE A 36 -8.81 5.04 0.55
C ILE A 36 -7.81 4.62 1.62
N TYR A 37 -7.14 5.57 2.27
CA TYR A 37 -6.22 5.32 3.37
C TYR A 37 -6.93 4.66 4.54
N LYS A 38 -8.09 5.18 4.92
CA LYS A 38 -8.91 4.59 5.97
C LYS A 38 -9.35 3.17 5.61
N ALA A 39 -9.84 2.96 4.39
CA ALA A 39 -10.23 1.64 3.93
C ALA A 39 -9.03 0.67 3.92
N PHE A 40 -7.84 1.15 3.54
CA PHE A 40 -6.64 0.35 3.56
C PHE A 40 -6.17 0.02 4.99
N ASP A 41 -6.19 0.96 5.93
CA ASP A 41 -5.92 0.71 7.37
C ASP A 41 -6.91 -0.30 7.97
N ASP A 42 -8.22 -0.16 7.69
CA ASP A 42 -9.21 -1.14 8.14
C ASP A 42 -8.97 -2.53 7.51
N PHE A 43 -8.54 -2.59 6.24
CA PHE A 43 -8.18 -3.83 5.56
C PHE A 43 -6.95 -4.51 6.20
N VAL A 44 -5.85 -3.78 6.40
CA VAL A 44 -4.66 -4.26 7.11
C VAL A 44 -5.04 -4.74 8.51
N GLY A 45 -5.87 -3.97 9.22
CA GLY A 45 -6.39 -4.33 10.53
C GLY A 45 -7.11 -5.67 10.52
N ALA A 46 -7.90 -5.98 9.48
CA ALA A 46 -8.55 -7.29 9.35
C ALA A 46 -7.56 -8.42 9.10
N VAL A 47 -6.56 -8.23 8.21
CA VAL A 47 -5.52 -9.23 7.90
C VAL A 47 -4.76 -9.63 9.16
N LEU A 48 -4.53 -8.69 10.08
CA LEU A 48 -3.79 -8.89 11.33
C LEU A 48 -4.68 -9.21 12.55
N SER A 49 -5.98 -9.47 12.33
CA SER A 49 -6.95 -9.74 13.39
C SER A 49 -7.48 -11.17 13.35
N PHE A 50 -8.13 -11.58 14.45
CA PHE A 50 -8.81 -12.87 14.50
C PHE A 50 -10.06 -12.85 13.58
N PRO A 51 -10.30 -13.91 12.77
CA PRO A 51 -11.27 -13.87 11.67
C PRO A 51 -12.73 -14.04 12.11
N LEU A 52 -13.24 -13.14 12.95
CA LEU A 52 -14.64 -13.11 13.40
C LEU A 52 -15.45 -12.03 12.68
N ASN A 53 -16.32 -12.45 11.76
CA ASN A 53 -17.18 -11.56 10.98
C ASN A 53 -18.47 -11.17 11.74
N ILE A 54 -18.31 -10.50 12.87
CA ILE A 54 -19.42 -9.98 13.68
C ILE A 54 -19.44 -8.45 13.55
N PRO A 55 -20.62 -7.81 13.36
CA PRO A 55 -20.71 -6.35 13.30
C PRO A 55 -19.99 -5.68 14.48
N GLY A 56 -19.17 -4.67 14.18
CA GLY A 56 -18.36 -3.96 15.17
C GLY A 56 -16.91 -4.46 15.31
N THR A 57 -16.59 -5.68 14.88
CA THR A 57 -15.20 -6.19 14.95
C THR A 57 -14.29 -5.55 13.90
N THR A 58 -12.98 -5.60 14.15
CA THR A 58 -11.96 -5.17 13.17
C THR A 58 -12.04 -6.00 11.90
N TYR A 59 -12.21 -7.31 12.01
CA TYR A 59 -12.36 -8.18 10.84
C TYR A 59 -13.57 -7.78 9.99
N ALA A 60 -14.74 -7.57 10.60
CA ALA A 60 -15.93 -7.16 9.85
C ALA A 60 -15.77 -5.79 9.17
N ARG A 61 -15.05 -4.83 9.78
CA ARG A 61 -14.71 -3.55 9.13
C ARG A 61 -13.80 -3.77 7.92
N GLY A 62 -12.72 -4.52 8.08
CA GLY A 62 -11.76 -4.73 6.99
C GLY A 62 -12.30 -5.57 5.83
N ILE A 63 -13.26 -6.49 6.06
CA ILE A 63 -13.96 -7.16 4.95
C ILE A 63 -14.75 -6.14 4.09
N ARG A 64 -15.45 -5.18 4.72
CA ARG A 64 -16.11 -4.10 3.97
C ARG A 64 -15.09 -3.21 3.26
N ALA A 65 -13.99 -2.91 3.94
CA ALA A 65 -12.92 -2.09 3.40
C ALA A 65 -12.25 -2.75 2.17
N ARG A 66 -12.02 -4.06 2.21
CA ARG A 66 -11.58 -4.85 1.05
C ARG A 66 -12.51 -4.67 -0.15
N GLY A 67 -13.82 -4.69 0.07
CA GLY A 67 -14.81 -4.44 -0.99
C GLY A 67 -14.66 -3.06 -1.63
N ILE A 68 -14.42 -2.02 -0.83
CA ILE A 68 -14.17 -0.65 -1.32
C ILE A 68 -12.90 -0.60 -2.18
N LEU A 69 -11.81 -1.18 -1.67
CA LEU A 69 -10.51 -1.20 -2.35
C LEU A 69 -10.58 -1.96 -3.68
N LEU A 70 -11.16 -3.16 -3.67
CA LEU A 70 -11.33 -3.96 -4.88
C LEU A 70 -12.20 -3.23 -5.90
N LYS A 71 -13.29 -2.58 -5.49
CA LYS A 71 -14.13 -1.80 -6.41
C LYS A 71 -13.31 -0.70 -7.10
N ARG A 72 -12.40 -0.04 -6.39
CA ARG A 72 -11.50 0.95 -6.99
C ARG A 72 -10.51 0.32 -7.98
N ILE A 73 -9.91 -0.81 -7.62
CA ILE A 73 -8.95 -1.51 -8.50
C ILE A 73 -9.64 -2.01 -9.77
N HIS A 74 -10.85 -2.58 -9.67
CA HIS A 74 -11.64 -3.01 -10.83
C HIS A 74 -11.97 -1.85 -11.76
N LYS A 75 -12.26 -0.65 -11.21
CA LYS A 75 -12.42 0.56 -12.03
C LYS A 75 -11.14 0.88 -12.81
N CYS A 76 -9.98 0.80 -12.15
CA CYS A 76 -8.69 1.01 -12.80
C CYS A 76 -8.33 -0.05 -13.86
N ILE A 77 -8.78 -1.30 -13.68
CA ILE A 77 -8.65 -2.37 -14.69
C ILE A 77 -9.52 -2.03 -15.90
N LYS A 78 -10.79 -1.69 -15.67
CA LYS A 78 -11.73 -1.30 -16.72
C LYS A 78 -11.20 -0.12 -17.55
N GLU A 79 -10.73 0.94 -16.90
CA GLU A 79 -10.12 2.10 -17.56
C GLU A 79 -8.93 1.73 -18.45
N ARG A 80 -8.11 0.75 -18.06
CA ARG A 80 -6.96 0.27 -18.86
C ARG A 80 -7.39 -0.57 -20.07
N ARG A 81 -8.48 -1.34 -19.93
CA ARG A 81 -9.04 -2.13 -21.03
C ARG A 81 -9.78 -1.27 -22.04
N GLU A 82 -10.45 -0.20 -21.60
CA GLU A 82 -11.15 0.76 -22.46
C GLU A 82 -10.19 1.72 -23.20
N HIS A 83 -9.02 1.98 -22.61
CA HIS A 83 -8.00 2.89 -23.16
C HIS A 83 -6.61 2.24 -23.29
N PRO A 84 -6.47 1.17 -24.12
CA PRO A 84 -5.21 0.44 -24.26
C PRO A 84 -4.07 1.29 -24.86
N GLU A 85 -4.41 2.36 -25.59
CA GLU A 85 -3.50 3.33 -26.19
C GLU A 85 -2.75 4.17 -25.16
N VAL A 86 -3.30 4.32 -23.94
CA VAL A 86 -2.66 5.09 -22.87
C VAL A 86 -1.50 4.28 -22.30
N LEU A 87 -0.28 4.72 -22.60
CA LEU A 87 0.94 4.10 -22.11
C LEU A 87 1.16 4.44 -20.63
N ARG A 88 1.02 3.43 -19.77
CA ARG A 88 1.40 3.50 -18.35
C ARG A 88 2.48 2.46 -18.06
N ASN A 89 3.41 2.79 -17.18
CA ASN A 89 4.47 1.88 -16.74
C ASN A 89 4.26 1.45 -15.28
N ASP A 90 3.09 0.89 -15.01
CA ASP A 90 2.70 0.34 -13.71
C ASP A 90 2.44 -1.18 -13.81
N LEU A 91 2.39 -1.87 -12.66
CA LEU A 91 2.17 -3.31 -12.63
C LEU A 91 0.79 -3.69 -13.19
N LEU A 92 -0.26 -2.94 -12.86
CA LEU A 92 -1.62 -3.24 -13.32
C LEU A 92 -1.71 -3.27 -14.85
N THR A 93 -1.04 -2.33 -15.51
CA THR A 93 -1.00 -2.24 -16.98
C THR A 93 -0.27 -3.44 -17.58
N LYS A 94 0.81 -3.90 -16.93
CA LYS A 94 1.52 -5.12 -17.36
C LYS A 94 0.63 -6.35 -17.26
N LEU A 95 -0.05 -6.53 -16.12
CA LEU A 95 -0.96 -7.66 -15.88
C LEU A 95 -2.16 -7.65 -16.84
N VAL A 96 -2.77 -6.48 -17.08
CA VAL A 96 -3.90 -6.35 -18.02
C VAL A 96 -3.48 -6.66 -19.46
N ARG A 97 -2.28 -6.23 -19.88
CA ARG A 97 -1.75 -6.49 -21.23
C ARG A 97 -1.31 -7.94 -21.43
N GLU A 98 -0.81 -8.59 -20.38
CA GLU A 98 -0.47 -10.01 -20.44
C GLU A 98 -1.71 -10.87 -20.78
N GLY A 99 -2.88 -10.48 -20.25
CA GLY A 99 -4.16 -11.06 -20.65
C GLY A 99 -4.38 -12.51 -20.18
N THR A 100 -3.48 -13.05 -19.36
CA THR A 100 -3.48 -14.42 -18.84
C THR A 100 -4.36 -14.60 -17.60
N PHE A 101 -4.56 -13.54 -16.83
CA PHE A 101 -5.28 -13.58 -15.55
C PHE A 101 -6.67 -12.94 -15.65
N SER A 102 -7.61 -13.45 -14.84
CA SER A 102 -8.94 -12.82 -14.69
C SER A 102 -8.84 -11.50 -13.94
N ASP A 103 -9.83 -10.62 -14.12
CA ASP A 103 -9.84 -9.31 -13.45
C ASP A 103 -9.85 -9.46 -11.91
N GLU A 104 -10.46 -10.52 -11.38
CA GLU A 104 -10.46 -10.85 -9.95
C GLU A 104 -9.04 -11.18 -9.46
N ILE A 105 -8.32 -12.04 -10.19
CA ILE A 105 -6.93 -12.42 -9.85
C ILE A 105 -6.03 -11.20 -9.93
N ILE A 106 -6.18 -10.37 -10.97
CA ILE A 106 -5.42 -9.13 -11.11
C ILE A 106 -5.70 -8.21 -9.93
N ALA A 107 -6.97 -8.00 -9.56
CA ALA A 107 -7.34 -7.12 -8.47
C ALA A 107 -6.80 -7.60 -7.11
N ASP A 108 -6.90 -8.91 -6.84
CA ASP A 108 -6.36 -9.54 -5.63
C ASP A 108 -4.84 -9.49 -5.57
N THR A 109 -4.17 -9.63 -6.72
CA THR A 109 -2.72 -9.50 -6.83
C THR A 109 -2.27 -8.07 -6.50
N ILE A 110 -2.98 -7.06 -7.02
CA ILE A 110 -2.63 -5.66 -6.73
C ILE A 110 -2.82 -5.34 -5.25
N ILE A 111 -3.98 -5.63 -4.65
CA ILE A 111 -4.21 -5.32 -3.23
C ILE A 111 -3.21 -6.05 -2.33
N PHE A 112 -2.85 -7.30 -2.67
CA PHE A 112 -1.81 -8.06 -1.97
C PHE A 112 -0.45 -7.37 -2.04
N PHE A 113 0.00 -6.93 -3.22
CA PHE A 113 1.28 -6.26 -3.35
C PHE A 113 1.31 -4.90 -2.65
N VAL A 114 0.21 -4.13 -2.68
CA VAL A 114 0.12 -2.89 -1.90
C VAL A 114 0.29 -3.20 -0.40
N PHE A 115 -0.43 -4.20 0.13
CA PHE A 115 -0.28 -4.65 1.53
C PHE A 115 1.15 -5.06 1.88
N ALA A 116 1.72 -5.97 1.10
CA ALA A 116 3.06 -6.50 1.36
C ALA A 116 4.12 -5.39 1.35
N GLY A 117 4.06 -4.48 0.37
CA GLY A 117 5.04 -3.40 0.25
C GLY A 117 4.91 -2.32 1.33
N VAL A 118 3.68 -1.96 1.71
CA VAL A 118 3.43 -0.92 2.71
C VAL A 118 3.89 -1.34 4.09
N GLU A 119 3.40 -2.47 4.60
CA GLU A 119 3.68 -2.89 5.97
C GLU A 119 5.18 -3.13 6.21
N THR A 120 5.84 -3.82 5.28
CA THR A 120 7.26 -4.18 5.42
C THR A 120 8.17 -2.96 5.26
N SER A 121 7.97 -2.14 4.21
CA SER A 121 8.88 -1.02 3.93
C SER A 121 8.71 0.11 4.94
N ALA A 122 7.48 0.40 5.40
CA ALA A 122 7.25 1.42 6.43
C ALA A 122 7.90 1.03 7.77
N MET A 123 7.85 -0.26 8.11
CA MET A 123 8.53 -0.79 9.29
C MET A 123 10.06 -0.75 9.14
N ALA A 124 10.59 -1.12 7.97
CA ALA A 124 12.01 -1.03 7.68
C ALA A 124 12.52 0.42 7.76
N MET A 125 11.79 1.39 7.20
CA MET A 125 12.11 2.82 7.33
C MET A 125 12.08 3.29 8.78
N THR A 126 11.07 2.87 9.54
CA THR A 126 10.98 3.20 10.98
C THR A 126 12.20 2.69 11.75
N PHE A 127 12.60 1.44 11.52
CA PHE A 127 13.79 0.88 12.16
C PHE A 127 15.08 1.51 11.67
N ALA A 128 15.19 1.81 10.38
CA ALA A 128 16.36 2.51 9.84
C ALA A 128 16.56 3.85 10.55
N VAL A 129 15.51 4.67 10.66
CA VAL A 129 15.58 5.96 11.36
C VAL A 129 15.93 5.77 12.83
N LYS A 130 15.25 4.85 13.53
CA LYS A 130 15.54 4.57 14.95
C LYS A 130 17.00 4.17 15.19
N TYR A 131 17.53 3.22 14.42
CA TYR A 131 18.89 2.73 14.64
C TYR A 131 19.97 3.71 14.19
N LEU A 132 19.69 4.54 13.16
CA LEU A 132 20.61 5.60 12.74
C LEU A 132 20.66 6.74 13.78
N THR A 133 19.54 7.12 14.38
CA THR A 133 19.54 8.17 15.42
C THR A 133 20.20 7.72 16.72
N GLU A 134 20.14 6.43 17.04
CA GLU A 134 20.80 5.83 18.21
C GLU A 134 22.28 5.51 17.99
N ASN A 135 22.78 5.58 16.75
CA ASN A 135 24.19 5.29 16.41
C ASN A 135 24.82 6.42 15.56
N PRO A 136 25.38 7.47 16.22
CA PRO A 136 25.95 8.63 15.53
C PRO A 136 27.09 8.29 14.57
N ARG A 137 27.86 7.23 14.86
CA ARG A 137 28.94 6.78 13.97
C ARG A 137 28.38 6.26 12.65
N ALA A 138 27.38 5.37 12.71
CA ALA A 138 26.73 4.83 11.53
C ALA A 138 26.03 5.94 10.71
N LEU A 139 25.42 6.91 11.39
CA LEU A 139 24.80 8.07 10.73
C LEU A 139 25.83 8.94 9.98
N GLU A 140 27.01 9.16 10.58
CA GLU A 140 28.06 9.96 9.93
C GLU A 140 28.66 9.22 8.73
N GLU A 141 28.94 7.93 8.86
CA GLU A 141 29.40 7.09 7.74
C GLU A 141 28.39 7.10 6.56
N LEU A 142 27.08 7.05 6.87
CA LEU A 142 26.02 7.15 5.86
C LEU A 142 26.00 8.52 5.17
N ARG A 143 26.16 9.62 5.92
CA ARG A 143 26.18 10.99 5.37
C ARG A 143 27.34 11.21 4.42
N VAL A 144 28.54 10.78 4.80
CA VAL A 144 29.73 10.88 3.95
C VAL A 144 29.55 10.09 2.66
N SER A 145 29.00 8.87 2.76
CA SER A 145 28.77 8.00 1.60
C SER A 145 27.71 8.54 0.64
N ALA A 146 26.72 9.29 1.13
CA ALA A 146 25.64 9.87 0.31
C ALA A 146 26.05 11.12 -0.49
N LEU A 147 27.24 11.67 -0.25
CA LEU A 147 27.80 12.83 -0.95
C LEU A 147 28.73 12.43 -2.12
N LEU A 148 28.95 11.14 -2.33
CA LEU A 148 29.71 10.55 -3.44
C LEU A 148 28.75 10.04 -4.52
#